data_AF-A0A1J5E5L8-F1
#
_entry.id   AF-A0A1J5E5L8-F1
#
_cell.length_a   1.000
_cell.length_b   1.000
_cell.length_c   1.000
_cell.angle_alpha   90.00
_cell.angle_beta   90.00
_cell.angle_gamma   90.00
#
_symmetry.space_group_name_H-M   'P 1'
#
loop_
_entity.id
_entity.type
_entity.pdbx_description
1 polymer ?
#
loop_
_entity_poly.entity_id
_entity_poly.type
_entity_poly.pdbx_seq_one_letter_code
_entity_poly.pdbx_strand_id
1 'polypeptide(L)'
;MNPAQVRAPYQRQWSAVRARLSVADELGLDAVFAQLHGAFFIASIRRLHKLYGDALGITDTRVTVDVEAKLRPFADATRNEMRMYVAKVVASVEPDEPATTEAMTALLQPLADFTAKSAARPDAELSQAVETSVEATPNE
;
A
#
# COMPACT_ATOMS: atom_id res chain seq x y z
N MET A 1 -8.43 -24.64 3.63
CA MET A 1 -9.03 -23.36 4.08
C MET A 1 -8.67 -23.17 5.55
N ASN A 2 -7.94 -22.11 5.92
CA ASN A 2 -7.42 -21.97 7.29
C ASN A 2 -8.54 -21.50 8.24
N PRO A 3 -8.89 -22.25 9.31
CA PRO A 3 -10.03 -21.96 10.17
C PRO A 3 -9.96 -20.61 10.90
N ALA A 4 -8.77 -20.02 11.03
CA ALA A 4 -8.58 -18.71 11.64
C ALA A 4 -9.24 -17.56 10.85
N GLN A 5 -9.43 -17.72 9.53
CA GLN A 5 -9.97 -16.64 8.68
C GLN A 5 -11.49 -16.49 8.79
N VAL A 6 -12.21 -17.57 9.10
CA VAL A 6 -13.68 -17.57 9.19
C VAL A 6 -14.18 -16.84 10.46
N ARG A 7 -13.34 -16.74 11.50
CA ARG A 7 -13.66 -16.06 12.76
C ARG A 7 -13.10 -14.63 12.86
N ALA A 8 -12.50 -14.12 11.80
CA ALA A 8 -11.94 -12.77 11.80
C ALA A 8 -13.06 -11.71 11.71
N PRO A 9 -12.87 -10.49 12.25
CA PRO A 9 -13.78 -9.37 12.01
C PRO A 9 -13.99 -9.16 10.50
N TYR A 10 -15.21 -8.82 10.07
CA TYR A 10 -15.57 -8.74 8.65
C TYR A 10 -14.66 -7.79 7.84
N GLN A 11 -14.20 -6.69 8.43
CA GLN A 11 -13.25 -5.78 7.81
C GLN A 11 -11.89 -6.44 7.49
N ARG A 12 -11.41 -7.34 8.36
CA ARG A 12 -10.19 -8.11 8.11
C ARG A 12 -10.41 -9.18 7.04
N GLN A 13 -11.58 -9.80 6.99
CA GLN A 13 -11.91 -10.75 5.93
C GLN A 13 -11.92 -10.04 4.57
N TRP A 14 -12.58 -8.89 4.49
CA TRP A 14 -12.63 -8.06 3.29
C TRP A 14 -11.23 -7.63 2.84
N SER A 15 -10.41 -7.07 3.73
CA SER A 15 -9.05 -6.62 3.38
C SER A 15 -8.14 -7.77 2.93
N ALA A 16 -8.30 -8.95 3.52
CA ALA A 16 -7.54 -10.14 3.11
C ALA A 16 -7.90 -10.61 1.68
N VAL A 17 -9.17 -10.48 1.27
CA VAL A 17 -9.59 -10.77 -0.12
C VAL A 17 -9.05 -9.69 -1.06
N ARG A 18 -9.14 -8.41 -0.67
CA ARG A 18 -8.57 -7.29 -1.44
C ARG A 18 -7.09 -7.48 -1.72
N ALA A 19 -6.31 -7.88 -0.71
CA ALA A 19 -4.88 -8.13 -0.87
C ALA A 19 -4.59 -9.26 -1.87
N ARG A 20 -5.39 -10.33 -1.87
CA ARG A 20 -5.24 -11.42 -2.86
C ARG A 20 -5.57 -10.99 -4.27
N LEU A 21 -6.60 -10.15 -4.44
CA LEU A 21 -6.93 -9.59 -5.75
C LEU A 21 -5.80 -8.68 -6.25
N SER A 22 -5.23 -7.83 -5.39
CA SER A 22 -4.08 -6.99 -5.74
C SER A 22 -2.87 -7.81 -6.19
N VAL A 23 -2.54 -8.92 -5.49
CA VAL A 23 -1.47 -9.83 -5.92
C VAL A 23 -1.81 -10.51 -7.24
N ALA A 24 -3.08 -10.86 -7.48
CA ALA A 24 -3.50 -11.43 -8.76
C ALA A 24 -3.32 -10.43 -9.92
N ASP A 25 -3.56 -9.14 -9.66
CA ASP A 25 -3.36 -8.05 -10.63
C ASP A 25 -1.86 -7.88 -10.93
N GLU A 26 -1.01 -7.82 -9.89
CA GLU A 26 0.45 -7.73 -10.02
C GLU A 26 1.06 -8.89 -10.82
N LEU A 27 0.49 -10.10 -10.65
CA LEU A 27 0.93 -11.30 -11.37
C LEU A 27 0.28 -11.46 -12.76
N GLY A 28 -0.58 -10.54 -13.18
CA GLY A 28 -1.26 -10.60 -14.48
C GLY A 28 -2.17 -11.83 -14.63
N LEU A 29 -2.73 -12.34 -13.54
CA LEU A 29 -3.51 -13.59 -13.56
C LEU A 29 -4.79 -13.48 -14.38
N ASP A 30 -5.30 -12.28 -14.66
CA ASP A 30 -6.44 -12.06 -15.55
C ASP A 30 -6.22 -12.67 -16.94
N ALA A 31 -5.00 -12.53 -17.49
CA ALA A 31 -4.65 -13.12 -18.78
C ALA A 31 -4.64 -14.66 -18.71
N VAL A 32 -4.18 -15.21 -17.59
CA VAL A 32 -4.18 -16.67 -17.34
C VAL A 32 -5.63 -17.17 -17.25
N PHE A 33 -6.48 -16.51 -16.45
CA PHE A 33 -7.90 -16.87 -16.37
C PHE A 33 -8.61 -16.75 -17.72
N ALA A 34 -8.29 -15.75 -18.54
CA ALA A 34 -8.85 -15.60 -19.88
C ALA A 34 -8.49 -16.80 -20.79
N GLN A 35 -7.23 -17.25 -20.77
CA GLN A 35 -6.79 -18.44 -21.54
C GLN A 35 -7.51 -19.72 -21.09
N LEU A 36 -7.85 -19.83 -19.81
CA LEU A 36 -8.63 -20.94 -19.27
C LEU A 36 -10.15 -20.76 -19.46
N HIS A 37 -10.61 -19.76 -20.24
CA HIS A 37 -12.03 -19.40 -20.37
C HIS A 37 -12.72 -19.07 -19.03
N GLY A 38 -11.92 -18.73 -18.01
CA GLY A 38 -12.33 -18.42 -16.64
C GLY A 38 -12.49 -16.92 -16.37
N ALA A 39 -12.49 -16.05 -17.38
CA ALA A 39 -12.62 -14.60 -17.20
C ALA A 39 -13.87 -14.21 -16.39
N PHE A 40 -14.98 -14.93 -16.58
CA PHE A 40 -16.21 -14.71 -15.80
C PHE A 40 -16.02 -14.97 -14.30
N PHE A 41 -15.16 -15.92 -13.92
CA PHE A 41 -14.93 -16.30 -12.54
C PHE A 41 -14.24 -15.17 -11.77
N ILE A 42 -13.14 -14.64 -12.30
CA ILE A 42 -12.41 -13.54 -11.64
C ILE A 42 -13.25 -12.27 -11.60
N ALA A 43 -14.02 -11.98 -12.66
CA ALA A 43 -14.98 -10.88 -12.69
C ALA A 43 -16.08 -11.03 -11.62
N SER A 44 -16.58 -12.25 -11.41
CA SER A 44 -17.59 -12.54 -10.39
C SER A 44 -17.04 -12.34 -8.97
N ILE A 45 -15.79 -12.77 -8.70
CA ILE A 45 -15.14 -12.55 -7.41
C ILE A 45 -14.99 -11.06 -7.14
N ARG A 46 -14.51 -10.28 -8.11
CA ARG A 46 -14.37 -8.82 -7.98
C ARG A 46 -15.70 -8.14 -7.70
N ARG A 47 -16.75 -8.52 -8.43
CA ARG A 47 -18.12 -8.01 -8.22
C ARG A 47 -18.62 -8.32 -6.81
N LEU A 48 -18.48 -9.57 -6.36
CA LEU A 48 -18.94 -9.98 -5.05
C LEU A 48 -18.15 -9.30 -3.93
N HIS A 49 -16.83 -9.14 -4.10
CA HIS A 49 -15.98 -8.46 -3.14
C HIS A 49 -16.39 -6.98 -2.95
N LYS A 50 -16.76 -6.29 -4.04
CA LYS A 50 -17.31 -4.95 -4.00
C LYS A 50 -18.63 -4.91 -3.22
N LEU A 51 -19.61 -5.71 -3.64
CA LEU A 51 -20.94 -5.78 -2.98
C LEU A 51 -20.83 -6.12 -1.48
N TYR A 52 -19.91 -7.02 -1.13
CA TYR A 52 -19.63 -7.38 0.25
C TYR A 52 -19.06 -6.20 1.06
N GLY A 53 -18.17 -5.41 0.48
CA GLY A 53 -17.65 -4.19 1.11
C GLY A 53 -18.73 -3.12 1.29
N ASP A 54 -19.54 -2.90 0.26
CA ASP A 54 -20.62 -1.92 0.24
C ASP A 54 -21.69 -2.26 1.29
N ALA A 55 -22.12 -3.52 1.36
CA ALA A 55 -23.10 -3.99 2.34
C ALA A 55 -22.64 -3.82 3.80
N LEU A 56 -21.31 -3.80 4.02
CA LEU A 56 -20.70 -3.65 5.34
C LEU A 56 -20.26 -2.21 5.63
N GLY A 57 -20.43 -1.27 4.69
CA GLY A 57 -19.95 0.10 4.81
C GLY A 57 -18.42 0.23 4.89
N ILE A 58 -17.67 -0.81 4.54
CA ILE A 58 -16.19 -0.82 4.58
C ILE A 58 -15.60 0.07 3.49
N THR A 59 -16.32 0.23 2.39
CA THR A 59 -15.95 1.05 1.22
C THR A 59 -16.40 2.51 1.36
N ASP A 60 -17.05 2.89 2.47
CA ASP A 60 -17.47 4.27 2.70
C ASP A 60 -16.25 5.17 2.94
N THR A 61 -16.03 6.12 2.03
CA THR A 61 -14.91 7.07 2.04
C THR A 61 -14.93 8.01 3.25
N ARG A 62 -16.02 8.06 4.02
CA ARG A 62 -16.02 8.79 5.31
C ARG A 62 -15.16 8.12 6.38
N VAL A 63 -14.99 6.79 6.33
CA VAL A 63 -14.17 6.05 7.31
C VAL A 63 -12.67 6.26 7.05
N THR A 64 -12.26 6.52 5.80
CA THR A 64 -10.84 6.70 5.46
C THR A 64 -10.26 8.00 6.01
N VAL A 65 -11.07 9.06 6.12
CA VAL A 65 -10.65 10.34 6.69
C VAL A 65 -10.28 10.22 8.17
N ASP A 66 -11.03 9.42 8.95
CA ASP A 66 -10.77 9.18 10.37
C ASP A 66 -9.51 8.32 10.58
N VAL A 67 -9.28 7.33 9.72
CA VAL A 67 -8.06 6.51 9.76
C VAL A 67 -6.82 7.35 9.42
N GLU A 68 -6.87 8.18 8.39
CA GLU A 68 -5.74 9.04 8.04
C GLU A 68 -5.43 10.06 9.16
N ALA A 69 -6.46 10.69 9.73
CA ALA A 69 -6.31 11.59 10.86
C ALA A 69 -5.69 10.89 12.09
N LYS A 70 -6.08 9.64 12.35
CA LYS A 70 -5.53 8.82 13.44
C LYS A 70 -4.10 8.33 13.17
N LEU A 71 -3.73 8.09 11.92
CA LEU A 71 -2.40 7.60 11.53
C LEU A 71 -1.37 8.71 11.40
N ARG A 72 -1.79 9.94 11.08
CA ARG A 72 -0.90 11.08 10.88
C ARG A 72 0.06 11.34 12.06
N PRO A 73 -0.38 11.32 13.33
CA PRO A 73 0.52 11.45 14.47
C PRO A 73 1.59 10.35 14.55
N PHE A 74 1.25 9.11 14.19
CA PHE A 74 2.21 7.99 14.21
C PHE A 74 3.21 8.09 13.07
N ALA A 75 2.76 8.51 11.88
CA ALA A 75 3.63 8.76 10.74
C ALA A 75 4.62 9.89 11.04
N ASP A 76 4.15 10.98 11.66
CA ASP A 76 4.99 12.10 12.05
C ASP A 76 5.99 11.72 13.14
N ALA A 77 5.55 10.98 14.16
CA ALA A 77 6.44 10.47 15.21
C ALA A 77 7.52 9.54 14.62
N THR A 78 7.15 8.63 13.73
CA THR A 78 8.10 7.72 13.07
C THR A 78 9.10 8.49 12.21
N ARG A 79 8.64 9.49 11.44
CA ARG A 79 9.53 10.38 10.67
C ARG A 79 10.49 11.15 11.58
N ASN A 80 10.02 11.61 12.74
CA ASN A 80 10.87 12.30 13.70
C ASN A 80 11.97 11.38 14.25
N GLU A 81 11.61 10.17 14.68
CA GLU A 81 12.57 9.19 15.18
C GLU A 81 13.59 8.78 14.12
N MET A 82 13.17 8.62 12.86
CA MET A 82 14.09 8.37 11.74
C MET A 82 15.09 9.51 11.57
N ARG A 83 14.66 10.78 11.64
CA ARG A 83 15.58 11.94 11.57
C ARG A 83 16.57 11.94 12.73
N MET A 84 16.10 11.65 13.94
CA MET A 84 16.95 11.57 15.13
C MET A 84 17.99 10.45 15.02
N TYR A 85 17.60 9.30 14.49
CA TYR A 85 18.52 8.19 14.21
C TYR A 85 19.59 8.60 13.21
N VAL A 86 19.21 9.15 12.06
CA VAL A 86 20.16 9.62 11.03
C VAL A 86 21.11 10.68 11.61
N ALA A 87 20.60 11.64 12.36
CA ALA A 87 21.43 12.68 12.99
C ALA A 87 22.47 12.08 13.96
N LYS A 88 22.08 11.08 14.77
CA LYS A 88 23.01 10.39 15.68
C LYS A 88 24.07 9.59 14.93
N VAL A 89 23.69 8.90 13.86
CA VAL A 89 24.61 8.07 13.04
C VAL A 89 25.61 8.94 12.26
N VAL A 90 25.17 10.09 11.74
CA VAL A 90 26.09 11.07 11.12
C VAL A 90 27.01 11.71 12.17
N ALA A 91 26.49 12.02 13.35
CA ALA A 91 27.28 12.59 14.44
C ALA A 91 28.31 11.63 15.05
N SER A 92 28.18 10.31 14.83
CA SER A 92 29.16 9.32 15.30
C SER A 92 30.37 9.14 14.36
N VAL A 93 30.45 9.89 13.27
CA VAL A 93 31.61 9.86 12.37
C VAL A 93 32.74 10.69 12.96
N GLU A 94 33.89 10.07 13.15
CA GLU A 94 35.12 10.73 13.55
C GLU A 94 35.99 10.98 12.30
N PRO A 95 36.36 12.24 12.00
CA PRO A 95 36.98 12.59 10.73
C PRO A 95 38.37 11.97 10.52
N ASP A 96 39.04 11.62 11.61
CA ASP A 96 40.38 11.02 11.58
C ASP A 96 40.34 9.48 11.58
N GLU A 97 39.16 8.86 11.66
CA GLU A 97 38.99 7.41 11.70
C GLU A 97 38.08 6.92 10.56
N PRO A 98 38.63 6.41 9.44
CA PRO A 98 37.85 6.01 8.27
C PRO A 98 36.87 4.85 8.55
N ALA A 99 37.16 4.01 9.56
CA ALA A 99 36.28 2.93 9.99
C ALA A 99 34.91 3.43 10.48
N THR A 100 34.84 4.64 11.04
CA THR A 100 33.58 5.24 11.50
C THR A 100 32.68 5.67 10.33
N THR A 101 33.28 6.04 9.19
CA THR A 101 32.56 6.40 7.96
C THR A 101 31.98 5.16 7.27
N GLU A 102 32.72 4.04 7.27
CA GLU A 102 32.22 2.76 6.77
C GLU A 102 31.06 2.23 7.64
N ALA A 103 31.18 2.34 8.96
CA ALA A 103 30.12 1.97 9.90
C ALA A 103 28.84 2.81 9.72
N MET A 104 28.98 4.13 9.53
CA MET A 104 27.86 5.02 9.19
C MET A 104 27.15 4.54 7.92
N THR A 105 27.90 4.25 6.87
CA THR A 105 27.35 3.80 5.58
C THR A 105 26.58 2.49 5.73
N ALA A 106 27.14 1.52 6.45
CA ALA A 106 26.48 0.25 6.71
C ALA A 106 25.17 0.39 7.52
N LEU A 107 25.13 1.30 8.50
CA LEU A 107 23.95 1.56 9.32
C LEU A 107 22.82 2.26 8.56
N LEU A 108 23.16 3.13 7.60
CA LEU A 108 22.17 3.86 6.79
C LEU A 108 21.71 3.09 5.55
N GLN A 109 22.43 2.05 5.13
CA GLN A 109 22.11 1.24 3.95
C GLN A 109 20.66 0.73 3.91
N PRO A 110 20.08 0.19 4.99
CA PRO A 110 18.70 -0.32 4.95
C PRO A 110 17.65 0.78 4.68
N LEU A 111 17.91 2.01 5.13
CA LEU A 111 17.03 3.15 4.83
C LEU A 111 17.19 3.58 3.36
N ALA A 112 18.41 3.58 2.83
CA ALA A 112 18.66 3.87 1.42
C ALA A 112 17.94 2.87 0.50
N ASP A 113 18.07 1.57 0.80
CA ASP A 113 17.41 0.49 0.05
C ASP A 113 15.88 0.62 0.08
N PHE A 114 15.32 0.99 1.24
CA PHE A 114 13.89 1.22 1.40
C PHE A 114 13.39 2.41 0.56
N THR A 115 14.15 3.50 0.51
CA THR A 115 13.80 4.67 -0.32
C THR A 115 13.87 4.38 -1.81
N ALA A 116 14.89 3.63 -2.27
CA ALA A 116 15.03 3.24 -3.66
C ALA A 116 13.86 2.33 -4.12
N LYS A 117 13.46 1.38 -3.27
CA LYS A 117 12.30 0.52 -3.53
C LYS A 117 10.97 1.28 -3.59
N SER A 118 10.83 2.32 -2.77
CA SER A 118 9.62 3.15 -2.72
C SER A 118 9.51 4.08 -3.93
N ALA A 119 10.63 4.64 -4.39
CA ALA A 119 10.67 5.48 -5.61
C ALA A 119 10.43 4.69 -6.90
N ALA A 120 10.72 3.39 -6.91
CA ALA A 120 10.45 2.50 -8.04
C ALA A 120 8.97 2.09 -8.16
N ARG A 121 8.13 2.39 -7.16
CA ARG A 121 6.67 2.20 -7.24
C ARG A 121 6.08 3.47 -7.88
N PRO A 122 5.54 3.40 -9.11
CA PRO A 122 4.99 4.57 -9.76
C PRO A 122 3.74 5.06 -9.02
N ASP A 123 3.83 6.21 -8.37
CA ASP A 123 2.70 6.98 -7.80
C ASP A 123 1.77 7.59 -8.88
N ALA A 124 1.86 7.13 -10.13
CA ALA A 124 1.10 7.66 -11.26
C ALA A 124 -0.38 7.27 -11.27
N GLU A 125 -0.80 6.23 -10.54
CA GLU A 125 -2.20 5.76 -10.59
C GLU A 125 -3.17 6.49 -9.63
N LEU A 126 -2.68 7.25 -8.64
CA LEU A 126 -3.55 7.91 -7.65
C LEU A 126 -4.03 9.30 -8.06
N SER A 127 -3.38 9.96 -9.04
CA SER A 127 -3.79 11.31 -9.48
C SER A 127 -4.67 11.28 -10.75
N GLN A 128 -4.54 10.29 -11.62
CA GLN A 128 -5.29 10.23 -12.90
C GLN A 128 -6.76 9.79 -12.76
N ALA A 129 -7.15 9.20 -11.64
CA ALA A 129 -8.54 8.80 -11.38
C ALA A 129 -9.45 9.96 -10.94
N VAL A 130 -8.89 11.10 -10.53
CA VAL A 130 -9.66 12.27 -10.06
C VAL A 130 -10.05 13.21 -11.23
N GLU A 131 -9.21 13.32 -12.27
CA GLU A 131 -9.49 14.25 -13.38
C GLU A 131 -10.39 13.64 -14.48
N THR A 132 -10.41 12.33 -14.66
CA THR A 132 -11.19 11.68 -15.74
C THR A 132 -12.71 11.55 -15.44
N SER A 133 -13.16 11.85 -14.22
CA SER A 133 -14.61 11.79 -13.87
C SER A 133 -15.36 13.13 -14.00
N VAL A 134 -14.70 14.25 -14.31
CA VAL A 134 -15.39 15.56 -14.38
C VAL A 134 -15.84 15.93 -15.80
N GLU A 135 -15.30 15.30 -16.86
CA GLU A 135 -15.53 15.75 -18.24
C GLU A 135 -16.21 14.70 -19.14
N ALA A 136 -17.38 14.20 -18.72
CA ALA A 136 -18.25 13.41 -19.60
C ALA A 136 -19.73 13.62 -19.27
N THR A 137 -20.23 14.84 -19.48
CA THR A 137 -21.64 15.07 -19.77
C THR A 137 -21.76 15.77 -21.12
N PRO A 138 -22.13 15.06 -22.20
CA PRO A 138 -22.69 15.71 -23.37
C PRO A 138 -24.20 15.87 -23.16
N ASN A 139 -24.64 17.12 -23.12
CA ASN A 139 -25.99 17.53 -23.54
C ASN A 139 -26.22 17.05 -24.98
N GLU A 140 -27.24 16.21 -25.21
CA GLU A 140 -28.42 16.47 -26.07
C GLU A 140 -29.37 15.27 -26.04
#